data_AF-A0A662CWD4-F1
#
_entry.id   AF-A0A662CWD4-F1
#
_cell.length_a   1.000
_cell.length_b   1.000
_cell.length_c   1.000
_cell.angle_alpha   90.00
_cell.angle_beta   90.00
_cell.angle_gamma   90.00
#
_symmetry.space_group_name_H-M   'P 1'
#
loop_
_entity.id
_entity.type
_entity.pdbx_description
1 polymer ?
#
loop_
_entity_poly.entity_id
_entity_poly.type
_entity_poly.pdbx_seq_one_letter_code
_entity_poly.pdbx_strand_id
1 'polypeptide(L)' 'MGNPYKHVGENCSYGYEQAIDIVISLLIDEGIENLGHRNNILSSDFNSIGVAIRPHRSYRTNCVMDFGNRDRSGMNEIPY' A
#
# COMPACT_ATOMS: atom_id res chain seq x y z
N MET A 1 -4.68 20.16 -11.05
CA MET A 1 -3.92 19.71 -9.87
C MET A 1 -3.23 18.42 -10.25
N GLY A 2 -1.89 18.40 -10.31
CA GLY A 2 -1.13 17.20 -10.66
C GLY A 2 -1.12 16.17 -9.54
N ASN A 3 -0.72 14.94 -9.85
CA ASN A 3 -0.46 13.91 -8.85
C ASN A 3 0.58 14.44 -7.84
N PRO A 4 0.26 14.56 -6.54
CA PRO A 4 1.20 15.10 -5.55
C PRO A 4 2.29 14.09 -5.14
N TYR A 5 2.26 12.86 -5.67
CA TYR A 5 3.18 11.79 -5.32
C TYR A 5 4.28 11.60 -6.38
N LYS A 6 5.54 11.58 -5.94
CA LYS A 6 6.73 11.38 -6.81
C LYS A 6 6.95 9.91 -7.18
N HIS A 7 6.58 9.01 -6.28
CA HIS A 7 6.58 7.56 -6.47
C HIS A 7 5.26 6.99 -5.96
N VAL A 8 4.77 5.95 -6.62
CA VAL A 8 3.55 5.22 -6.26
C VAL A 8 3.78 3.72 -6.35
N GLY A 9 3.05 2.95 -5.56
CA GLY A 9 3.05 1.49 -5.58
C GLY A 9 1.71 0.95 -5.08
N GLU A 10 1.36 -0.27 -5.45
CA GLU A 10 0.11 -0.92 -5.04
C GLU A 10 0.41 -2.36 -4.59
N ASN A 11 -0.18 -2.77 -3.47
CA ASN A 11 -0.30 -4.18 -3.11
C ASN A 11 -1.77 -4.58 -3.02
N CYS A 12 -2.11 -5.76 -3.53
CA CYS A 12 -3.44 -6.33 -3.46
C CYS A 12 -3.41 -7.69 -2.75
N SER A 13 -4.36 -7.93 -1.85
CA SER A 13 -4.60 -9.23 -1.22
C SER A 13 -6.06 -9.63 -1.36
N TYR A 14 -6.32 -10.92 -1.54
CA TYR A 14 -7.65 -11.47 -1.77
C TYR A 14 -7.88 -12.68 -0.87
N GLY A 15 -9.08 -12.79 -0.30
CA GLY A 15 -9.50 -13.97 0.47
C GLY A 15 -9.13 -13.98 1.95
N TYR A 16 -8.25 -13.10 2.41
CA TYR A 16 -7.97 -12.91 3.84
C TYR A 16 -8.93 -11.87 4.45
N GLU A 17 -9.49 -12.19 5.61
CA GLU A 17 -10.43 -11.30 6.32
C GLU A 17 -9.72 -10.49 7.43
N GLN A 18 -8.65 -11.03 8.01
CA GLN A 18 -7.93 -10.38 9.11
C GLN A 18 -6.77 -9.53 8.57
N ALA A 19 -6.67 -8.29 9.04
CA ALA A 19 -5.64 -7.35 8.61
C ALA A 19 -4.21 -7.87 8.85
N ILE A 20 -3.98 -8.56 9.97
CA ILE A 20 -2.65 -9.10 10.29
C ILE A 20 -2.22 -10.20 9.33
N ASP A 21 -3.14 -11.07 8.91
CA ASP A 21 -2.86 -12.14 7.96
C ASP A 21 -2.52 -11.58 6.58
N ILE A 22 -3.22 -10.51 6.17
CA ILE A 22 -2.92 -9.78 4.93
C ILE A 22 -1.50 -9.23 4.97
N VAL A 23 -1.14 -8.52 6.04
CA VAL A 23 0.21 -7.90 6.15
C VAL A 23 1.29 -8.97 6.20
N ILE A 24 1.11 -10.05 6.98
CA ILE A 24 2.08 -11.14 7.07
C ILE A 24 2.24 -11.86 5.72
N SER A 25 1.13 -12.19 5.05
CA SER A 25 1.15 -12.86 3.74
C SER A 25 1.91 -12.02 2.71
N LEU A 26 1.61 -10.73 2.60
CA LEU A 26 2.28 -9.82 1.67
C LEU A 26 3.74 -9.51 2.06
N LEU A 27 4.10 -9.58 3.34
CA LEU A 27 5.48 -9.45 3.80
C LEU A 27 6.32 -10.71 3.56
N ILE A 28 5.74 -11.89 3.73
CA ILE A 28 6.41 -13.16 3.41
C ILE A 28 6.55 -13.29 1.88
N ASP A 29 5.52 -12.88 1.15
CA ASP A 29 5.46 -12.86 -0.32
C ASP A 29 5.86 -14.21 -0.94
N GLU A 30 5.36 -15.29 -0.32
CA GLU A 30 5.73 -16.66 -0.68
C GLU A 30 5.31 -16.99 -2.11
N GLY A 31 6.24 -17.58 -2.88
CA GLY A 31 5.99 -17.98 -4.27
C GLY A 31 6.03 -16.84 -5.28
N ILE A 32 6.28 -15.59 -4.87
CA ILE A 32 6.41 -14.44 -5.75
C ILE A 32 7.89 -14.15 -6.02
N GLU A 33 8.35 -14.44 -7.25
CA GLU A 33 9.77 -14.39 -7.62
C GLU A 33 10.45 -13.05 -7.33
N ASN A 34 9.75 -11.94 -7.58
CA ASN A 34 10.31 -10.60 -7.42
C ASN A 34 10.09 -9.98 -6.04
N LEU A 35 9.37 -10.66 -5.13
CA LEU A 35 9.01 -10.16 -3.79
C LEU A 35 8.41 -8.74 -3.82
N GLY A 36 7.63 -8.44 -4.86
CA GLY A 36 7.15 -7.08 -5.14
C GLY A 36 6.35 -6.46 -4.00
N HIS A 37 5.50 -7.26 -3.34
CA HIS A 37 4.68 -6.78 -2.24
C HIS A 37 5.53 -6.45 -1.01
N ARG A 38 6.46 -7.36 -0.67
CA ARG A 38 7.44 -7.15 0.40
C ARG A 38 8.24 -5.88 0.14
N ASN A 39 8.74 -5.72 -1.08
CA ASN A 39 9.57 -4.58 -1.46
C ASN A 39 8.79 -3.27 -1.33
N ASN A 40 7.51 -3.24 -1.72
CA ASN A 40 6.67 -2.07 -1.49
C ASN A 40 6.50 -1.75 0.00
N ILE A 41 6.22 -2.76 0.85
CA ILE A 41 6.01 -2.56 2.30
C ILE A 41 7.28 -2.06 3.00
N LEU A 42 8.45 -2.56 2.61
CA LEU A 42 9.73 -2.22 3.24
C LEU A 42 10.48 -1.06 2.57
N SER A 43 9.95 -0.51 1.47
CA SER A 43 10.63 0.54 0.72
C SER A 43 10.72 1.84 1.52
N SER A 44 11.92 2.39 1.62
CA SER A 44 12.15 3.76 2.12
C SER A 44 11.63 4.84 1.17
N ASP A 45 11.28 4.47 -0.06
CA ASP A 45 10.81 5.43 -1.06
C ASP A 45 9.36 5.83 -0.81
N PHE A 46 8.59 5.12 0.01
CA PHE A 46 7.22 5.51 0.33
C PHE A 46 7.15 6.14 1.73
N ASN A 47 6.34 7.20 1.85
CA ASN A 47 6.14 7.88 3.13
C ASN A 47 4.67 7.96 3.55
N SER A 48 3.75 7.57 2.66
CA SER A 48 2.31 7.60 2.86
C SER A 48 1.71 6.29 2.35
N ILE A 49 0.65 5.82 3.01
CA ILE A 49 -0.11 4.64 2.59
C ILE A 49 -1.61 4.89 2.82
N GLY A 50 -2.44 4.50 1.85
CA GLY A 50 -3.89 4.37 1.99
C GLY A 50 -4.27 2.90 1.92
N VAL A 51 -5.20 2.46 2.78
CA VAL A 51 -5.61 1.05 2.83
C VAL A 51 -7.13 0.94 2.84
N ALA A 52 -7.68 0.04 2.03
CA ALA A 52 -9.09 -0.30 2.03
C ALA A 52 -9.30 -1.82 1.98
N ILE A 53 -10.12 -2.32 2.90
CA ILE A 53 -10.62 -3.70 2.90
C ILE A 53 -12.11 -3.66 2.55
N ARG A 54 -12.52 -4.40 1.51
CA ARG A 54 -13.89 -4.36 0.96
C ARG A 54 -14.38 -5.75 0.56
N PRO A 55 -15.72 -5.95 0.46
CA PRO A 55 -16.27 -7.15 -0.13
C PRO A 55 -15.83 -7.31 -1.60
N HIS A 56 -15.47 -8.53 -1.99
CA HIS A 56 -15.02 -8.86 -3.35
C HIS A 56 -15.84 -10.02 -3.92
N ARG A 57 -16.35 -9.86 -5.15
CA ARG A 57 -17.32 -10.79 -5.77
C ARG A 57 -16.87 -12.25 -5.78
N SER A 58 -15.61 -12.50 -6.11
CA SER A 58 -15.09 -13.88 -6.27
C SER A 58 -14.35 -14.39 -5.04
N TYR A 59 -13.76 -13.50 -4.25
CA TYR A 59 -12.82 -13.86 -3.17
C TYR A 59 -13.37 -13.53 -1.79
N ARG A 60 -14.65 -13.16 -1.67
CA ARG A 60 -15.34 -12.66 -0.47
C ARG A 60 -14.84 -11.30 0.01
N THR A 61 -13.53 -11.14 0.15
CA THR A 61 -12.87 -9.92 0.62
C THR A 61 -11.64 -9.62 -0.22
N ASN A 62 -11.38 -8.33 -0.46
CA ASN A 62 -10.10 -7.84 -0.96
C ASN A 62 -9.55 -6.74 -0.05
N CYS A 63 -8.23 -6.62 -0.03
CA CYS A 63 -7.48 -5.52 0.55
C CYS A 63 -6.62 -4.88 -0.53
N VAL A 64 -6.66 -3.56 -0.63
CA VAL A 64 -5.75 -2.78 -1.49
C VAL A 64 -4.98 -1.81 -0.61
N MET A 65 -3.66 -1.76 -0.81
CA MET A 65 -2.73 -0.84 -0.17
C MET A 65 -2.08 0.03 -1.25
N ASP A 66 -2.38 1.33 -1.26
CA ASP A 66 -1.78 2.30 -2.15
C ASP A 66 -0.69 3.08 -1.43
N PHE A 67 0.54 2.98 -1.93
CA PHE A 67 1.72 3.64 -1.40
C PHE A 67 2.04 4.91 -2.19
N GLY A 68 2.54 5.93 -1.50
CA GLY A 68 2.94 7.18 -2.13
C GLY A 68 4.12 7.86 -1.44
N ASN A 69 4.97 8.50 -2.24
CA ASN A 69 5.95 9.47 -1.76
C ASN A 69 5.44 10.89 -1.97
N ARG A 70 4.94 11.53 -0.91
CA ARG A 70 4.51 12.93 -0.97
C ARG A 70 5.64 13.83 -0.50
N ASP A 71 5.93 14.89 -1.25
CA ASP A 71 6.79 15.95 -0.73
C ASP A 71 6.08 16.67 0.43
N ARG A 72 6.69 16.64 1.61
CA ARG A 72 6.14 17.26 2.83
C ARG A 72 6.86 18.54 3.22
N SER A 73 7.85 18.99 2.45
CA SER A 73 8.64 20.19 2.76
C SER A 73 7.78 21.44 2.99
N GLY A 74 6.67 21.58 2.26
CA GLY A 74 5.70 22.66 2.44
C GLY A 74 4.51 22.36 3.37
N MET A 75 4.46 21.22 4.07
CA MET A 75 3.31 20.88 4.94
C MET A 75 3.29 21.64 6.27
N ASN A 76 4.42 22.21 6.69
CA ASN A 76 4.52 23.06 7.89
C ASN A 76 4.34 24.55 7.57
N GLU A 77 4.16 24.91 6.30
CA GLU A 77 3.80 26.27 5.93
C GLU A 77 2.33 26.45 6.29
N ILE A 78 2.07 27.15 7.40
CA ILE A 78 0.73 27.61 7.75
C ILE A 78 0.28 28.50 6.60
N PRO A 79 -0.83 28.19 5.92
CA PRO A 79 -1.35 29.07 4.88
C PRO A 79 -1.79 30.35 5.59
N TYR A 80 -0.99 31.41 5.44
CA TYR A 80 -1.40 32.76 5.79
C TYR A 80 -2.20 33.36 4.63
#